data_AF-A0A261F1P5-F1
#
_entry.id   AF-A0A261F1P5-F1
#
_cell.length_a   1.000
_cell.length_b   1.000
_cell.length_c   1.000
_cell.angle_alpha   90.00
_cell.angle_beta   90.00
_cell.angle_gamma   90.00
#
_symmetry.space_group_name_H-M   'P 1'
#
loop_
_entity.id
_entity.type
_entity.pdbx_description
1 polymer ?
#
loop_
_entity_poly.entity_id
_entity_poly.type
_entity_poly.pdbx_seq_one_letter_code
_entity_poly.pdbx_strand_id
1 'polypeptide(L)'
;MRTNATASDATIDTIYEEKIQTLRTAIDDADAILIGAGAGLSTAAGLTYSGERFEKYFADFAAEYGIQDMYSGGFYPFPDEETLWAWWSRHIYVNRYMPSDSATCLYTRLKNLVDGKDYFVLTTNVDHQFQNAGFDKERLFYTQGDYGLFETVPEQRGEDKTDAENAQSRTYDNEEWVSAALEAQGWVKNDAGIYTPPDDAQDMSMRIPSHLIPRDEQGRAVRMNLRIDGDFVEDAGWHAAAERYGEFLRRTDESRSLEGSPAQHVLYLELGVGQNTPSIITYPFWRLTYDNPLATYVTVSLEDAYVPREIADRGLGIDADIAQVLSQLSA
;
A
#
# COMPACT_ATOMS: atom_id res chain seq x y z
N MET A 1 -35.72 -19.71 14.84
CA MET A 1 -34.75 -20.42 15.69
C MET A 1 -33.86 -19.35 16.31
N ARG A 2 -33.94 -19.14 17.63
CA ARG A 2 -32.99 -18.27 18.34
C ARG A 2 -31.73 -19.09 18.53
N THR A 3 -30.64 -18.69 17.88
CA THR A 3 -29.32 -19.27 18.09
C THR A 3 -28.87 -18.90 19.50
N ASN A 4 -28.68 -19.90 20.36
CA ASN A 4 -28.06 -19.71 21.67
C ASN A 4 -26.56 -19.53 21.43
N ALA A 5 -26.07 -18.30 21.49
CA ALA A 5 -24.64 -18.02 21.61
C ALA A 5 -24.10 -18.74 22.86
N THR A 6 -22.95 -19.40 22.74
CA THR A 6 -22.33 -20.14 23.85
C THR A 6 -21.57 -19.19 24.77
N ALA A 7 -21.30 -19.59 26.03
CA ALA A 7 -20.56 -18.74 26.97
C ALA A 7 -19.13 -18.41 26.49
N SER A 8 -18.54 -19.25 25.63
CA SER A 8 -17.26 -18.96 24.96
C SER A 8 -17.38 -17.87 23.90
N ASP A 9 -18.46 -17.85 23.12
CA ASP A 9 -18.71 -16.81 22.12
C ASP A 9 -18.89 -15.45 22.79
N ALA A 10 -19.68 -15.41 23.87
CA ALA A 10 -19.87 -14.19 24.66
C ALA A 10 -18.57 -13.66 25.29
N THR A 11 -17.63 -14.55 25.66
CA THR A 11 -16.33 -14.15 26.22
C THR A 11 -15.40 -13.60 25.13
N ILE A 12 -15.39 -14.21 23.95
CA ILE A 12 -14.62 -13.75 22.79
C ILE A 12 -15.11 -12.36 22.34
N ASP A 13 -16.43 -12.18 22.25
CA ASP A 13 -17.04 -10.89 21.90
C ASP A 13 -16.67 -9.79 22.90
N THR A 14 -16.69 -10.11 24.20
CA THR A 14 -16.31 -9.14 25.26
C THR A 14 -14.83 -8.74 25.15
N ILE A 15 -13.92 -9.70 24.95
CA ILE A 15 -12.48 -9.42 24.79
C ILE A 15 -12.25 -8.53 23.57
N TYR A 16 -12.92 -8.83 22.47
CA TYR A 16 -12.79 -8.04 21.24
C TYR A 16 -13.32 -6.61 21.44
N GLU A 17 -14.48 -6.43 22.07
CA GLU A 17 -15.02 -5.10 22.41
C GLU A 17 -14.07 -4.29 23.31
N GLU A 18 -13.45 -4.93 24.30
CA GLU A 18 -12.44 -4.29 25.15
C GLU A 18 -11.22 -3.82 24.33
N LYS A 19 -10.75 -4.62 23.37
CA LYS A 19 -9.66 -4.22 22.46
C LYS A 19 -10.05 -3.03 21.59
N ILE A 20 -11.27 -3.02 21.04
CA ILE A 20 -11.78 -1.88 20.26
C ILE A 20 -11.86 -0.61 21.12
N GLN A 21 -12.35 -0.73 22.36
CA GLN A 21 -12.39 0.41 23.27
C GLN A 21 -10.98 0.91 23.62
N THR A 22 -10.03 0.00 23.79
CA THR A 22 -8.62 0.33 24.07
C THR A 22 -8.00 1.08 22.89
N LEU A 23 -8.25 0.64 21.65
CA LEU A 23 -7.81 1.33 20.44
C LEU A 23 -8.45 2.72 20.32
N ARG A 24 -9.76 2.88 20.60
CA ARG A 24 -10.40 4.21 20.62
C ARG A 24 -9.69 5.15 21.59
N THR A 25 -9.49 4.71 22.83
CA THR A 25 -8.78 5.50 23.84
C THR A 25 -7.37 5.86 23.38
N ALA A 26 -6.62 4.90 22.79
CA ALA A 26 -5.28 5.17 22.27
C ALA A 26 -5.26 6.21 21.14
N ILE A 27 -6.29 6.26 20.29
CA ILE A 27 -6.44 7.28 19.24
C ILE A 27 -6.81 8.65 19.85
N ASP A 28 -7.73 8.66 20.81
CA ASP A 28 -8.22 9.87 21.45
C ASP A 28 -7.12 10.56 22.28
N ASP A 29 -6.36 9.78 23.05
CA ASP A 29 -5.30 10.25 23.95
C ASP A 29 -3.98 10.58 23.21
N ALA A 30 -3.80 10.10 21.96
CA ALA A 30 -2.60 10.38 21.20
C ALA A 30 -2.48 11.86 20.81
N ASP A 31 -1.31 12.43 21.09
CA ASP A 31 -0.86 13.72 20.59
C ASP A 31 -0.54 13.63 19.09
N ALA A 32 0.04 12.49 18.67
CA ALA A 32 0.38 12.20 17.29
C ALA A 32 0.17 10.72 16.91
N ILE A 33 -0.14 10.45 15.64
CA ILE A 33 -0.40 9.10 15.12
C ILE A 33 0.50 8.81 13.92
N LEU A 34 1.32 7.76 14.00
CA LEU A 34 2.05 7.22 12.87
C LEU A 34 1.34 5.97 12.35
N ILE A 35 0.76 6.06 11.16
CA ILE A 35 0.10 4.94 10.49
C ILE A 35 1.14 4.18 9.67
N GLY A 36 1.27 2.89 9.93
CA GLY A 36 2.06 1.95 9.14
C GLY A 36 1.12 1.04 8.36
N ALA A 37 1.11 1.12 7.02
CA ALA A 37 0.15 0.35 6.21
C ALA A 37 0.83 -0.56 5.19
N GLY A 38 0.39 -1.82 5.16
CA GLY A 38 0.81 -2.82 4.16
C GLY A 38 -0.36 -3.38 3.35
N ALA A 39 -0.06 -4.42 2.56
CA ALA A 39 -1.01 -4.98 1.59
C ALA A 39 -2.29 -5.54 2.23
N GLY A 40 -2.27 -5.88 3.52
CA GLY A 40 -3.44 -6.32 4.27
C GLY A 40 -4.52 -5.23 4.37
N LEU A 41 -4.12 -3.94 4.42
CA LEU A 41 -5.07 -2.83 4.41
C LEU A 41 -5.86 -2.78 3.09
N SER A 42 -5.15 -2.86 1.95
CA SER A 42 -5.76 -2.90 0.61
C SER A 42 -6.59 -4.18 0.40
N THR A 43 -6.12 -5.30 0.96
CA THR A 43 -6.86 -6.57 0.95
C THR A 43 -8.20 -6.46 1.69
N ALA A 44 -8.21 -5.87 2.88
CA ALA A 44 -9.46 -5.59 3.62
C ALA A 44 -10.39 -4.62 2.87
N ALA A 45 -9.82 -3.77 2.02
CA ALA A 45 -10.54 -2.89 1.10
C ALA A 45 -11.07 -3.60 -0.17
N GLY A 46 -10.87 -4.91 -0.31
CA GLY A 46 -11.31 -5.71 -1.46
C GLY A 46 -10.32 -5.75 -2.64
N LEU A 47 -9.12 -5.19 -2.48
CA LEU A 47 -8.07 -5.21 -3.50
C LEU A 47 -7.20 -6.48 -3.37
N THR A 48 -7.83 -7.66 -3.38
CA THR A 48 -7.14 -8.94 -3.27
C THR A 48 -6.28 -9.22 -4.50
N TYR A 49 -5.11 -9.84 -4.30
CA TYR A 49 -4.20 -10.22 -5.39
C TYR A 49 -4.47 -11.63 -5.91
N SER A 50 -5.33 -12.40 -5.25
CA SER A 50 -5.72 -13.77 -5.61
C SER A 50 -7.24 -13.93 -5.60
N GLY A 51 -7.71 -15.13 -5.97
CA GLY A 51 -9.12 -15.50 -5.99
C GLY A 51 -9.90 -14.80 -7.11
N GLU A 52 -11.19 -14.52 -6.87
CA GLU A 52 -12.12 -14.03 -7.88
C GLU A 52 -11.64 -12.76 -8.60
N ARG A 53 -11.01 -11.82 -7.88
CA ARG A 53 -10.47 -10.59 -8.48
C ARG A 53 -9.32 -10.89 -9.45
N PHE A 54 -8.44 -11.84 -9.14
CA PHE A 54 -7.39 -12.28 -10.03
C PHE A 54 -7.95 -13.03 -11.22
N GLU A 55 -8.81 -14.03 -10.99
CA GLU A 55 -9.44 -14.82 -12.05
C GLU A 55 -10.19 -13.93 -13.05
N LYS A 56 -10.95 -12.95 -12.56
CA LYS A 56 -11.70 -12.01 -13.40
C LYS A 56 -10.81 -11.25 -14.38
N TYR A 57 -9.62 -10.84 -13.95
CA TYR A 57 -8.77 -9.93 -14.71
C TYR A 57 -7.51 -10.56 -15.28
N PHE A 58 -7.24 -11.86 -15.07
CA PHE A 58 -6.01 -12.55 -15.48
C PHE A 58 -6.21 -14.05 -15.80
N ALA A 59 -7.44 -14.52 -16.02
CA ALA A 59 -7.71 -15.94 -16.30
C ALA A 59 -6.93 -16.52 -17.50
N ASP A 60 -6.72 -15.74 -18.55
CA ASP A 60 -5.90 -16.09 -19.72
C ASP A 60 -4.42 -16.31 -19.34
N PHE A 61 -3.84 -15.37 -18.60
CA PHE A 61 -2.49 -15.49 -18.06
C PHE A 61 -2.36 -16.67 -17.08
N ALA A 62 -3.37 -16.91 -16.26
CA ALA A 62 -3.41 -18.07 -15.36
C ALA A 62 -3.45 -19.39 -16.14
N ALA A 63 -4.23 -19.47 -17.22
CA ALA A 63 -4.37 -20.66 -18.04
C ALA A 63 -3.10 -20.97 -18.86
N GLU A 64 -2.48 -19.96 -19.45
CA GLU A 64 -1.29 -20.14 -20.31
C GLU A 64 0.00 -20.33 -19.49
N TYR A 65 0.19 -19.51 -18.44
CA TYR A 65 1.46 -19.44 -17.72
C TYR A 65 1.43 -20.09 -16.33
N GLY A 66 0.27 -20.55 -15.86
CA GLY A 66 0.10 -21.16 -14.55
C GLY A 66 0.23 -20.18 -13.38
N ILE A 67 0.11 -18.87 -13.64
CA ILE A 67 0.17 -17.82 -12.61
C ILE A 67 -1.05 -17.96 -11.68
N GLN A 68 -0.83 -17.88 -10.36
CA GLN A 68 -1.87 -18.13 -9.36
C GLN A 68 -2.40 -16.86 -8.68
N ASP A 69 -1.64 -15.76 -8.77
CA ASP A 69 -1.97 -14.49 -8.14
C ASP A 69 -1.20 -13.34 -8.81
N MET A 70 -1.67 -12.11 -8.60
CA MET A 70 -1.06 -10.90 -9.16
C MET A 70 0.35 -10.64 -8.63
N TYR A 71 0.69 -11.07 -7.42
CA TYR A 71 2.02 -10.82 -6.83
C TYR A 71 3.07 -11.67 -7.55
N SER A 72 2.84 -12.98 -7.67
CA SER A 72 3.74 -13.89 -8.37
C SER A 72 3.85 -13.58 -9.86
N GLY A 73 2.76 -13.15 -10.50
CA GLY A 73 2.79 -12.75 -11.91
C GLY A 73 3.67 -11.52 -12.19
N GLY A 74 3.84 -10.60 -11.24
CA GLY A 74 4.78 -9.48 -11.35
C GLY A 74 6.25 -9.91 -11.44
N PHE A 75 6.59 -11.15 -11.04
CA PHE A 75 7.94 -11.72 -11.12
C PHE A 75 8.05 -12.82 -12.19
N TYR A 76 7.00 -13.03 -12.99
CA TYR A 76 7.00 -14.08 -14.00
C TYR A 76 7.96 -13.75 -15.15
N PRO A 77 8.82 -14.69 -15.59
CA PRO A 77 9.74 -14.48 -16.71
C PRO A 77 9.00 -14.64 -18.05
N PHE A 78 8.20 -13.64 -18.42
CA PHE A 78 7.45 -13.64 -19.67
C PHE A 78 8.36 -13.82 -20.90
N PRO A 79 7.86 -14.46 -21.98
CA PRO A 79 8.70 -14.85 -23.12
C PRO A 79 9.20 -13.66 -23.95
N ASP A 80 8.51 -12.52 -23.92
CA ASP A 80 8.83 -11.31 -24.66
C ASP A 80 8.31 -10.03 -23.97
N GLU A 81 8.81 -8.86 -24.41
CA GLU A 81 8.41 -7.55 -23.88
C GLU A 81 6.92 -7.27 -24.15
N GLU A 82 6.38 -7.71 -25.29
CA GLU A 82 4.96 -7.53 -25.61
C GLU A 82 4.03 -8.20 -24.59
N THR A 83 4.41 -9.40 -24.13
CA THR A 83 3.65 -10.14 -23.12
C THR A 83 3.84 -9.55 -21.73
N LEU A 84 5.08 -9.17 -21.39
CA LEU A 84 5.40 -8.50 -20.12
C LEU A 84 4.57 -7.24 -19.92
N TRP A 85 4.51 -6.38 -20.93
CA TRP A 85 3.80 -5.10 -20.83
C TRP A 85 2.28 -5.25 -20.96
N ALA A 86 1.79 -6.31 -21.61
CA ALA A 86 0.37 -6.69 -21.54
C ALA A 86 -0.04 -7.05 -20.11
N TRP A 87 0.77 -7.87 -19.41
CA TRP A 87 0.54 -8.15 -17.99
C TRP A 87 0.55 -6.86 -17.15
N TRP A 88 1.60 -6.04 -17.28
CA TRP A 88 1.78 -4.88 -16.42
C TRP A 88 0.75 -3.78 -16.65
N SER A 89 0.28 -3.55 -17.88
CA SER A 89 -0.82 -2.61 -18.13
C SER A 89 -2.11 -3.01 -17.40
N ARG A 90 -2.48 -4.30 -17.43
CA ARG A 90 -3.62 -4.82 -16.67
C ARG A 90 -3.37 -4.73 -15.16
N HIS A 91 -2.19 -5.14 -14.70
CA HIS A 91 -1.81 -5.11 -13.29
C HIS A 91 -1.87 -3.70 -12.71
N ILE A 92 -1.30 -2.73 -13.42
CA ILE A 92 -1.35 -1.32 -13.03
C ILE A 92 -2.79 -0.86 -13.03
N TYR A 93 -3.53 -1.07 -14.12
CA TYR A 93 -4.92 -0.60 -14.22
C TYR A 93 -5.78 -1.05 -13.05
N VAL A 94 -5.84 -2.37 -12.78
CA VAL A 94 -6.74 -2.91 -11.76
C VAL A 94 -6.35 -2.47 -10.35
N ASN A 95 -5.06 -2.19 -10.09
CA ASN A 95 -4.56 -1.83 -8.76
C ASN A 95 -4.36 -0.33 -8.53
N ARG A 96 -4.29 0.50 -9.59
CA ARG A 96 -3.95 1.92 -9.50
C ARG A 96 -5.04 2.86 -9.99
N TYR A 97 -5.72 2.49 -11.08
CA TYR A 97 -6.61 3.40 -11.82
C TYR A 97 -8.07 2.95 -11.80
N MET A 98 -8.33 1.65 -11.63
CA MET A 98 -9.68 1.13 -11.50
C MET A 98 -10.34 1.68 -10.23
N PRO A 99 -11.48 2.39 -10.33
CA PRO A 99 -12.21 2.84 -9.16
C PRO A 99 -12.65 1.66 -8.29
N SER A 100 -12.61 1.85 -6.96
CA SER A 100 -13.07 0.85 -6.00
C SER A 100 -13.79 1.53 -4.84
N ASP A 101 -15.13 1.44 -4.82
CA ASP A 101 -15.95 2.02 -3.77
C ASP A 101 -15.61 1.47 -2.39
N SER A 102 -15.28 0.18 -2.29
CA SER A 102 -14.87 -0.46 -1.03
C SER A 102 -13.54 0.09 -0.52
N ALA A 103 -12.57 0.29 -1.41
CA ALA A 103 -11.29 0.89 -1.05
C ALA A 103 -11.46 2.36 -0.67
N THR A 104 -12.17 3.16 -1.47
CA THR A 104 -12.48 4.54 -1.14
C THR A 104 -13.18 4.63 0.23
N CYS A 105 -14.19 3.78 0.49
CA CYS A 105 -14.90 3.79 1.77
C CYS A 105 -13.97 3.48 2.96
N LEU A 106 -13.15 2.42 2.87
CA LEU A 106 -12.26 2.01 3.95
C LEU A 106 -11.19 3.08 4.24
N TYR A 107 -10.54 3.59 3.20
CA TYR A 107 -9.48 4.59 3.36
C TYR A 107 -10.04 5.95 3.78
N THR A 108 -11.22 6.37 3.30
CA THR A 108 -11.90 7.57 3.81
C THR A 108 -12.27 7.41 5.29
N ARG A 109 -12.66 6.20 5.72
CA ARG A 109 -12.92 5.93 7.14
C ARG A 109 -11.64 6.09 7.98
N LEU A 110 -10.53 5.55 7.51
CA LEU A 110 -9.22 5.75 8.14
C LEU A 110 -8.82 7.23 8.18
N LYS A 111 -9.06 7.98 7.09
CA LYS A 111 -8.81 9.42 7.04
C LYS A 111 -9.62 10.18 8.10
N ASN A 112 -10.91 9.87 8.21
CA ASN A 112 -11.80 10.52 9.18
C ASN A 112 -11.38 10.22 10.63
N LEU A 113 -10.81 9.04 10.89
CA LEU A 113 -10.32 8.65 12.21
C LEU A 113 -9.17 9.53 12.71
N VAL A 114 -8.35 10.05 11.78
CA VAL A 114 -7.19 10.91 12.10
C VAL A 114 -7.43 12.38 11.75
N ASP A 115 -8.67 12.75 11.43
CA ASP A 115 -9.00 14.13 11.09
C ASP A 115 -8.79 15.04 12.31
N GLY A 116 -8.10 16.17 12.10
CA GLY A 116 -7.73 17.09 13.18
C GLY A 116 -6.61 16.59 14.12
N LYS A 117 -6.05 15.40 13.92
CA LYS A 117 -4.87 14.89 14.66
C LYS A 117 -3.58 15.22 13.92
N ASP A 118 -2.46 15.31 14.65
CA ASP A 118 -1.15 15.31 13.99
C ASP A 118 -0.81 13.86 13.57
N TYR A 119 -0.83 13.58 12.27
CA TYR A 119 -0.57 12.24 11.79
C TYR A 119 0.42 12.20 10.62
N PHE A 120 1.04 11.05 10.43
CA PHE A 120 1.84 10.73 9.25
C PHE A 120 1.58 9.29 8.82
N VAL A 121 1.70 9.00 7.53
CA VAL A 121 1.51 7.66 6.97
C VAL A 121 2.82 7.19 6.35
N LEU A 122 3.28 6.04 6.81
CA LEU A 122 4.34 5.25 6.18
C LEU A 122 3.69 4.00 5.56
N THR A 123 3.87 3.79 4.27
CA THR A 123 3.27 2.63 3.60
C THR A 123 4.23 1.94 2.64
N THR A 124 4.09 0.63 2.54
CA THR A 124 4.75 -0.19 1.52
C THR A 124 3.86 -0.48 0.33
N ASN A 125 2.60 -0.03 0.36
CA ASN A 125 1.68 -0.15 -0.77
C ASN A 125 2.02 0.87 -1.85
N VAL A 126 1.70 0.51 -3.09
CA VAL A 126 2.01 1.28 -4.29
C VAL A 126 0.75 1.52 -5.14
N ASP A 127 -0.43 1.33 -4.54
CA ASP A 127 -1.77 1.32 -5.18
C ASP A 127 -2.49 2.68 -5.17
N HIS A 128 -1.88 3.69 -4.55
CA HIS A 128 -2.37 5.08 -4.51
C HIS A 128 -3.69 5.28 -3.74
N GLN A 129 -4.09 4.34 -2.88
CA GLN A 129 -5.39 4.41 -2.19
C GLN A 129 -5.48 5.53 -1.13
N PHE A 130 -4.37 5.87 -0.46
CA PHE A 130 -4.34 7.01 0.47
C PHE A 130 -4.63 8.32 -0.24
N GLN A 131 -3.99 8.54 -1.38
CA GLN A 131 -4.18 9.73 -2.21
C GLN A 131 -5.61 9.80 -2.75
N ASN A 132 -6.14 8.68 -3.25
CA ASN A 132 -7.53 8.58 -3.73
C ASN A 132 -8.56 8.91 -2.65
N ALA A 133 -8.29 8.57 -1.39
CA ALA A 133 -9.14 8.90 -0.25
C ALA A 133 -8.95 10.34 0.28
N GLY A 134 -8.04 11.12 -0.31
CA GLY A 134 -7.82 12.52 0.02
C GLY A 134 -6.87 12.76 1.20
N PHE A 135 -5.99 11.82 1.51
CA PHE A 135 -4.88 12.11 2.44
C PHE A 135 -3.96 13.17 1.84
N ASP A 136 -3.49 14.10 2.68
CA ASP A 136 -2.52 15.11 2.27
C ASP A 136 -1.19 14.45 1.86
N LYS A 137 -0.73 14.71 0.64
CA LYS A 137 0.53 14.18 0.09
C LYS A 137 1.73 14.51 0.98
N GLU A 138 1.71 15.65 1.67
CA GLU A 138 2.79 16.04 2.57
C GLU A 138 2.85 15.17 3.84
N ARG A 139 1.81 14.39 4.14
CA ARG A 139 1.73 13.45 5.27
C ARG A 139 1.94 11.99 4.86
N LEU A 140 2.38 11.73 3.63
CA LEU A 140 2.56 10.38 3.10
C LEU A 140 4.03 10.09 2.76
N PHE A 141 4.46 8.88 3.07
CA PHE A 141 5.68 8.29 2.53
C PHE A 141 5.45 6.84 2.09
N TYR A 142 5.35 6.64 0.77
CA TYR A 142 5.20 5.33 0.11
C TYR A 142 6.57 4.86 -0.39
N THR A 143 7.27 4.08 0.43
CA THR A 143 8.72 3.86 0.27
C THR A 143 9.10 2.96 -0.91
N GLN A 144 8.12 2.20 -1.40
CA GLN A 144 8.29 1.12 -2.38
C GLN A 144 7.94 1.51 -3.82
N GLY A 145 7.53 2.76 -4.05
CA GLY A 145 7.19 3.29 -5.38
C GLY A 145 5.69 3.55 -5.56
N ASP A 146 5.25 3.62 -6.81
CA ASP A 146 3.86 3.90 -7.19
C ASP A 146 3.55 3.20 -8.53
N TYR A 147 2.47 2.43 -8.59
CA TYR A 147 2.06 1.78 -9.84
C TYR A 147 1.73 2.76 -10.96
N GLY A 148 1.40 4.02 -10.64
CA GLY A 148 1.16 5.07 -11.63
C GLY A 148 2.45 5.63 -12.26
N LEU A 149 3.62 5.14 -11.86
CA LEU A 149 4.90 5.60 -12.36
C LEU A 149 5.71 4.48 -13.01
N PHE A 150 6.36 4.81 -14.12
CA PHE A 150 7.52 4.10 -14.63
C PHE A 150 8.81 4.76 -14.14
N GLU A 151 9.89 4.01 -14.13
CA GLU A 151 11.24 4.51 -13.90
C GLU A 151 12.21 4.06 -15.00
N THR A 152 13.19 4.90 -15.35
CA THR A 152 14.23 4.54 -16.31
C THR A 152 15.08 3.39 -15.77
N VAL A 153 15.32 2.36 -16.59
CA VAL A 153 16.26 1.28 -16.27
C VAL A 153 17.70 1.83 -16.35
N PRO A 154 18.51 1.73 -15.28
CA PRO A 154 19.92 2.14 -15.33
C PRO A 154 20.72 1.35 -16.38
N GLU A 155 21.63 2.00 -17.10
CA GLU A 155 22.49 1.32 -18.08
C GLU A 155 23.60 0.52 -17.38
N GLN A 156 24.01 0.99 -16.20
CA GLN A 156 24.98 0.37 -15.31
C GLN A 156 24.45 0.29 -13.88
N ARG A 157 24.77 -0.82 -13.22
CA ARG A 157 24.46 -1.01 -11.80
C ARG A 157 25.17 0.05 -10.96
N GLY A 158 24.42 0.72 -10.08
CA GLY A 158 24.97 1.77 -9.21
C GLY A 158 25.18 3.12 -9.89
N GLU A 159 24.58 3.35 -11.07
CA GLU A 159 24.35 4.71 -11.57
C GLU A 159 23.62 5.56 -10.52
N ASP A 160 23.87 6.88 -10.54
CA ASP A 160 23.15 7.82 -9.68
C ASP A 160 21.65 7.58 -9.83
N LYS A 161 20.94 7.45 -8.70
CA LYS A 161 19.52 7.09 -8.56
C LYS A 161 18.63 8.30 -8.34
N THR A 162 19.25 9.48 -8.24
CA THR A 162 18.58 10.74 -8.00
C THR A 162 18.35 11.46 -9.32
N ASP A 163 17.30 12.28 -9.36
CA ASP A 163 17.07 13.24 -10.45
C ASP A 163 17.97 14.49 -10.31
N ALA A 164 18.74 14.58 -9.22
CA ALA A 164 19.42 15.80 -8.78
C ALA A 164 20.70 16.12 -9.55
N GLU A 165 21.47 15.11 -10.00
CA GLU A 165 22.72 15.37 -10.73
C GLU A 165 22.52 15.55 -12.24
N ASN A 166 21.42 15.05 -12.82
CA ASN A 166 21.25 14.96 -14.28
C ASN A 166 20.20 15.90 -14.90
N ALA A 167 19.44 16.66 -14.10
CA ALA A 167 18.35 17.55 -14.56
C ALA A 167 17.28 16.88 -15.46
N GLN A 168 17.26 15.55 -15.51
CA GLN A 168 16.31 14.73 -16.24
C GLN A 168 15.49 13.94 -15.24
N SER A 169 14.17 13.98 -15.40
CA SER A 169 13.28 13.14 -14.60
C SER A 169 13.57 11.67 -14.89
N ARG A 170 13.58 10.84 -13.87
CA ARG A 170 13.75 9.38 -14.01
C ARG A 170 12.51 8.61 -13.67
N THR A 171 11.41 9.29 -13.36
CA THR A 171 10.08 8.74 -13.14
C THR A 171 9.09 9.38 -14.12
N TYR A 172 8.13 8.60 -14.63
CA TYR A 172 7.20 9.04 -15.67
C TYR A 172 5.79 8.54 -15.40
N ASP A 173 4.79 9.40 -15.54
CA ASP A 173 3.38 8.99 -15.46
C ASP A 173 3.04 7.99 -16.56
N ASN A 174 2.23 6.98 -16.23
CA ASN A 174 1.88 5.91 -17.15
C ASN A 174 0.39 5.81 -17.49
N GLU A 175 -0.47 6.74 -17.06
CA GLU A 175 -1.93 6.59 -17.21
C GLU A 175 -2.38 6.53 -18.68
N GLU A 176 -1.85 7.45 -19.50
CA GLU A 176 -2.13 7.49 -20.94
C GLU A 176 -1.63 6.22 -21.63
N TRP A 177 -0.45 5.76 -21.24
CA TRP A 177 0.14 4.53 -21.78
C TRP A 177 -0.68 3.30 -21.39
N VAL A 178 -1.11 3.19 -20.12
CA VAL A 178 -1.94 2.09 -19.63
C VAL A 178 -3.25 2.03 -20.40
N SER A 179 -3.90 3.18 -20.64
CA SER A 179 -5.10 3.26 -21.47
C SER A 179 -4.88 2.68 -22.87
N ALA A 180 -3.83 3.14 -23.58
CA ALA A 180 -3.51 2.65 -24.91
C ALA A 180 -3.17 1.14 -24.94
N ALA A 181 -2.44 0.66 -23.94
CA ALA A 181 -2.07 -0.75 -23.82
C ALA A 181 -3.29 -1.66 -23.55
N LEU A 182 -4.26 -1.21 -22.75
CA LEU A 182 -5.51 -1.94 -22.51
C LEU A 182 -6.37 -2.02 -23.77
N GLU A 183 -6.55 -0.89 -24.47
CA GLU A 183 -7.30 -0.86 -25.73
C GLU A 183 -6.68 -1.78 -26.78
N ALA A 184 -5.34 -1.80 -26.87
CA ALA A 184 -4.62 -2.70 -27.77
C ALA A 184 -4.75 -4.19 -27.41
N GLN A 185 -5.11 -4.50 -26.17
CA GLN A 185 -5.42 -5.86 -25.69
C GLN A 185 -6.89 -6.23 -25.86
N GLY A 186 -7.74 -5.33 -26.36
CA GLY A 186 -9.17 -5.57 -26.54
C GLY A 186 -10.06 -5.19 -25.34
N TRP A 187 -9.51 -4.52 -24.32
CA TRP A 187 -10.33 -4.00 -23.22
C TRP A 187 -11.22 -2.84 -23.70
N VAL A 188 -12.43 -2.77 -23.16
CA VAL A 188 -13.45 -1.80 -23.59
C VAL A 188 -13.70 -0.80 -22.48
N LYS A 189 -13.64 0.49 -22.82
CA LYS A 189 -13.98 1.60 -21.91
C LYS A 189 -15.48 1.88 -21.96
N ASN A 190 -16.14 1.88 -20.81
CA ASN A 190 -17.56 2.25 -20.71
C ASN A 190 -17.74 3.78 -20.62
N ASP A 191 -19.00 4.24 -20.61
CA ASP A 191 -19.36 5.67 -20.53
C ASP A 191 -18.86 6.37 -19.25
N ALA A 192 -18.57 5.61 -18.19
CA ALA A 192 -17.98 6.12 -16.95
C ALA A 192 -16.45 6.19 -16.99
N GLY A 193 -15.83 5.84 -18.13
CA GLY A 193 -14.38 5.83 -18.30
C GLY A 193 -13.68 4.61 -17.70
N ILE A 194 -14.42 3.57 -17.32
CA ILE A 194 -13.87 2.36 -16.68
C ILE A 194 -13.66 1.29 -17.77
N TYR A 195 -12.46 0.73 -17.83
CA TYR A 195 -12.14 -0.39 -18.71
C TYR A 195 -12.57 -1.72 -18.09
N THR A 196 -13.15 -2.58 -18.93
CA THR A 196 -13.44 -3.98 -18.59
C THR A 196 -12.88 -4.90 -19.67
N PRO A 197 -12.50 -6.15 -19.31
CA PRO A 197 -12.18 -7.15 -20.33
C PRO A 197 -13.40 -7.38 -21.25
N PRO A 198 -13.18 -7.81 -22.51
CA PRO A 198 -14.27 -8.11 -23.43
C PRO A 198 -15.08 -9.34 -22.98
N ASP A 199 -16.33 -9.43 -23.43
CA ASP A 199 -17.23 -10.55 -23.09
C ASP A 199 -16.74 -11.90 -23.66
N ASP A 200 -16.16 -11.89 -24.85
CA ASP A 200 -15.51 -13.07 -25.46
C ASP A 200 -14.01 -13.01 -25.19
N ALA A 201 -13.49 -14.02 -24.47
CA ALA A 201 -12.08 -14.14 -24.18
C ALA A 201 -11.21 -14.26 -25.45
N GLN A 202 -11.77 -14.65 -26.59
CA GLN A 202 -11.05 -14.67 -27.88
C GLN A 202 -10.71 -13.27 -28.41
N ASP A 203 -11.43 -12.24 -27.95
CA ASP A 203 -11.18 -10.85 -28.32
C ASP A 203 -10.11 -10.19 -27.43
N MET A 204 -9.61 -10.91 -26.42
CA MET A 204 -8.56 -10.44 -25.52
C MET A 204 -7.19 -10.97 -25.92
N SER A 205 -6.18 -10.10 -25.92
CA SER A 205 -4.79 -10.45 -26.21
C SER A 205 -3.92 -10.40 -24.95
N MET A 206 -3.03 -11.38 -24.78
CA MET A 206 -1.95 -11.36 -23.79
C MET A 206 -0.69 -10.62 -24.28
N ARG A 207 -0.79 -9.87 -25.39
CA ARG A 207 0.33 -9.15 -26.00
C ARG A 207 -0.11 -7.76 -26.44
N ILE A 208 0.77 -6.77 -26.24
CA ILE A 208 0.63 -5.44 -26.86
C ILE A 208 1.41 -5.36 -28.18
N PRO A 209 1.04 -4.48 -29.12
CA PRO A 209 1.89 -4.15 -30.26
C PRO A 209 3.27 -3.63 -29.85
N SER A 210 4.33 -4.01 -30.57
CA SER A 210 5.72 -3.65 -30.20
C SER A 210 5.99 -2.14 -30.13
N HIS A 211 5.23 -1.32 -30.87
CA HIS A 211 5.37 0.15 -30.82
C HIS A 211 4.80 0.77 -29.53
N LEU A 212 4.04 0.00 -28.74
CA LEU A 212 3.57 0.38 -27.42
C LEU A 212 4.50 -0.10 -26.30
N ILE A 213 5.63 -0.74 -26.58
CA ILE A 213 6.62 -1.03 -25.54
C ILE A 213 7.16 0.31 -25.02
N PRO A 214 6.98 0.63 -23.72
CA PRO A 214 7.31 1.93 -23.20
C PRO A 214 8.83 2.12 -23.16
N ARG A 215 9.22 3.36 -23.46
CA ARG A 215 10.59 3.87 -23.40
C ARG A 215 10.53 5.27 -22.82
N ASP A 216 11.63 5.72 -22.22
CA ASP A 216 11.72 7.11 -21.78
C ASP A 216 11.91 8.07 -22.96
N GLU A 217 11.98 9.37 -22.68
CA GLU A 217 12.14 10.42 -23.69
C GLU A 217 13.42 10.27 -24.53
N GLN A 218 14.44 9.57 -24.03
CA GLN A 218 15.68 9.27 -24.76
C GLN A 218 15.65 7.92 -25.47
N GLY A 219 14.54 7.19 -25.40
CA GLY A 219 14.37 5.87 -26.00
C GLY A 219 14.97 4.72 -25.19
N ARG A 220 15.35 4.96 -23.92
CA ARG A 220 15.87 3.92 -23.03
C ARG A 220 14.72 3.07 -22.47
N ALA A 221 15.03 1.85 -22.07
CA ALA A 221 14.06 0.99 -21.43
C ALA A 221 13.59 1.60 -20.09
N VAL A 222 12.30 1.44 -19.81
CA VAL A 222 11.73 1.73 -18.50
C VAL A 222 11.28 0.45 -17.83
N ARG A 223 11.01 0.52 -16.54
CA ARG A 223 10.37 -0.51 -15.73
C ARG A 223 9.35 0.14 -14.79
N MET A 224 8.55 -0.66 -14.10
CA MET A 224 7.65 -0.16 -13.06
C MET A 224 8.47 0.49 -11.95
N ASN A 225 8.00 1.62 -11.40
CA ASN A 225 8.62 2.23 -10.23
C ASN A 225 8.28 1.39 -8.98
N LEU A 226 9.08 0.35 -8.76
CA LEU A 226 8.94 -0.62 -7.68
C LEU A 226 10.31 -0.96 -7.09
N ARG A 227 10.44 -0.91 -5.77
CA ARG A 227 11.69 -1.29 -5.10
C ARG A 227 11.86 -2.81 -5.04
N ILE A 228 12.41 -3.37 -6.10
CA ILE A 228 12.69 -4.82 -6.24
C ILE A 228 14.18 -5.15 -6.13
N ASP A 229 15.05 -4.15 -6.22
CA ASP A 229 16.50 -4.29 -6.19
C ASP A 229 17.18 -3.04 -5.60
N GLY A 230 18.50 -3.01 -5.69
CA GLY A 230 19.30 -1.88 -5.23
C GLY A 230 19.18 -0.65 -6.10
N ASP A 231 18.59 -0.73 -7.30
CA ASP A 231 18.65 0.29 -8.35
C ASP A 231 17.33 1.09 -8.52
N PHE A 232 16.42 0.95 -7.56
CA PHE A 232 15.20 1.76 -7.46
C PHE A 232 15.49 3.26 -7.51
N VAL A 233 14.69 4.01 -8.29
CA VAL A 233 14.83 5.46 -8.43
C VAL A 233 14.22 6.16 -7.21
N GLU A 234 15.03 7.01 -6.56
CA GLU A 234 14.61 7.85 -5.44
C GLU A 234 14.61 9.31 -5.92
N ASP A 235 13.51 9.72 -6.54
CA ASP A 235 13.38 11.07 -7.08
C ASP A 235 13.30 12.14 -5.96
N ALA A 236 13.27 13.41 -6.35
CA ALA A 236 13.18 14.53 -5.41
C ALA A 236 11.92 14.46 -4.53
N GLY A 237 10.81 13.94 -5.04
CA GLY A 237 9.57 13.76 -4.30
C GLY A 237 9.69 12.67 -3.23
N TRP A 238 10.38 11.57 -3.55
CA TRP A 238 10.70 10.51 -2.61
C TRP A 238 11.59 11.02 -1.46
N HIS A 239 12.65 11.76 -1.77
CA HIS A 239 13.52 12.34 -0.74
C HIS A 239 12.81 13.39 0.13
N ALA A 240 11.95 14.23 -0.46
CA ALA A 240 11.13 15.17 0.30
C ALA A 240 10.16 14.44 1.25
N ALA A 241 9.54 13.34 0.81
CA ALA A 241 8.68 12.52 1.67
C ALA A 241 9.48 11.86 2.81
N ALA A 242 10.69 11.36 2.52
CA ALA A 242 11.58 10.81 3.52
C ALA A 242 12.02 11.86 4.56
N GLU A 243 12.27 13.09 4.14
CA GLU A 243 12.60 14.20 5.03
C GLU A 243 11.43 14.56 5.95
N ARG A 244 10.20 14.67 5.41
CA ARG A 244 9.00 14.93 6.22
C ARG A 244 8.72 13.82 7.23
N TYR A 245 8.92 12.56 6.83
CA TYR A 245 8.85 11.43 7.75
C TYR A 245 9.90 11.55 8.87
N GLY A 246 11.15 11.88 8.50
CA GLY A 246 12.23 12.11 9.46
C GLY A 246 11.95 13.28 10.40
N GLU A 247 11.31 14.35 9.92
CA GLU A 247 10.87 15.48 10.75
C GLU A 247 9.78 15.07 11.72
N PHE A 248 8.77 14.33 11.26
CA PHE A 248 7.72 13.80 12.12
C PHE A 248 8.34 13.00 13.28
N LEU A 249 9.22 12.04 12.98
CA LEU A 249 9.90 11.26 14.01
C LEU A 249 10.72 12.12 14.98
N ARG A 250 11.48 13.10 14.48
CA ARG A 250 12.27 14.00 15.32
C ARG A 250 11.40 14.82 16.26
N ARG A 251 10.22 15.27 15.82
CA ARG A 251 9.33 16.10 16.63
C ARG A 251 8.58 15.30 17.69
N THR A 252 8.27 14.03 17.42
CA THR A 252 7.43 13.21 18.30
C THR A 252 8.22 12.35 19.30
N ASP A 253 9.50 12.11 19.04
CA ASP A 253 10.41 11.29 19.87
C ASP A 253 11.43 12.19 20.58
N GLU A 254 11.44 12.20 21.92
CA GLU A 254 12.39 12.99 22.73
C GLU A 254 13.84 12.61 22.43
N SER A 255 14.13 11.33 22.19
CA SER A 255 15.50 10.87 21.87
C SER A 255 16.02 11.42 20.54
N ARG A 256 15.12 11.96 19.72
CA ARG A 256 15.38 12.55 18.39
C ARG A 256 15.01 14.03 18.32
N SER A 257 14.50 14.59 19.39
CA SER A 257 14.05 15.98 19.46
C SER A 257 15.22 16.94 19.44
N LEU A 258 15.06 18.03 18.70
CA LEU A 258 15.95 19.19 18.81
C LEU A 258 15.72 19.77 20.22
N GLU A 259 16.80 19.85 21.00
CA GLU A 259 16.85 20.17 22.45
C GLU A 259 15.63 20.91 23.03
N GLY A 260 14.92 20.25 23.96
CA GLY A 260 13.96 20.88 24.88
C GLY A 260 12.46 20.62 24.66
N SER A 261 12.08 19.81 23.66
CA SER A 261 10.68 19.39 23.48
C SER A 261 10.42 18.07 24.24
N PRO A 262 9.36 17.97 25.06
CA PRO A 262 9.03 16.73 25.76
C PRO A 262 8.56 15.66 24.76
N ALA A 263 8.79 14.38 25.09
CA ALA A 263 8.20 13.26 24.35
C ALA A 263 6.69 13.42 24.25
N GLN A 264 6.12 13.07 23.10
CA GLN A 264 4.67 13.06 22.87
C GLN A 264 4.07 11.67 23.10
N HIS A 265 2.78 11.62 23.41
CA HIS A 265 1.99 10.39 23.34
C HIS A 265 1.76 10.01 21.88
N VAL A 266 2.59 9.10 21.36
CA VAL A 266 2.51 8.65 19.97
C VAL A 266 1.81 7.31 19.88
N LEU A 267 0.79 7.23 19.03
CA LEU A 267 0.21 5.95 18.60
C LEU A 267 0.90 5.48 17.32
N TYR A 268 1.56 4.33 17.40
CA TYR A 268 2.06 3.58 16.24
C TYR A 268 1.00 2.57 15.80
N LEU A 269 0.20 2.93 14.79
CA LEU A 269 -0.92 2.13 14.29
C LEU A 269 -0.50 1.35 13.04
N GLU A 270 -0.22 0.07 13.19
CA GLU A 270 0.11 -0.85 12.11
C GLU A 270 -1.13 -1.57 11.56
N LEU A 271 -1.36 -1.48 10.25
CA LEU A 271 -2.52 -2.03 9.55
C LEU A 271 -2.06 -2.95 8.42
N GLY A 272 -2.22 -4.26 8.61
CA GLY A 272 -2.05 -5.26 7.56
C GLY A 272 -0.64 -5.32 6.96
N VAL A 273 0.40 -5.13 7.78
CA VAL A 273 1.79 -5.24 7.33
C VAL A 273 2.24 -6.70 7.37
N GLY A 274 2.57 -7.24 6.20
CA GLY A 274 3.03 -8.62 6.06
C GLY A 274 4.55 -8.80 6.24
N GLN A 275 4.99 -10.06 6.19
CA GLN A 275 6.38 -10.46 6.42
C GLN A 275 7.34 -10.26 5.24
N ASN A 276 6.86 -9.73 4.11
CA ASN A 276 7.73 -9.45 2.96
C ASN A 276 8.73 -8.33 3.25
N THR A 277 8.31 -7.29 3.97
CA THR A 277 9.14 -6.10 4.25
C THR A 277 8.94 -5.55 5.67
N PRO A 278 9.06 -6.39 6.73
CA PRO A 278 8.81 -5.98 8.11
C PRO A 278 9.85 -4.97 8.62
N SER A 279 11.01 -4.88 7.96
CA SER A 279 12.07 -3.92 8.27
C SER A 279 11.70 -2.46 7.99
N ILE A 280 10.64 -2.20 7.22
CA ILE A 280 10.22 -0.84 6.87
C ILE A 280 9.25 -0.28 7.91
N ILE A 281 8.33 -1.10 8.43
CA ILE A 281 7.25 -0.64 9.32
C ILE A 281 7.31 -1.36 10.67
N THR A 282 7.11 -2.68 10.68
CA THR A 282 6.93 -3.47 11.92
C THR A 282 8.08 -3.33 12.89
N TYR A 283 9.31 -3.64 12.46
CA TYR A 283 10.47 -3.56 13.36
C TYR A 283 10.80 -2.12 13.79
N PRO A 284 10.73 -1.11 12.90
CA PRO A 284 10.81 0.29 13.32
C PRO A 284 9.75 0.69 14.34
N PHE A 285 8.48 0.30 14.17
CA PHE A 285 7.41 0.64 15.11
C PHE A 285 7.65 0.02 16.49
N TRP A 286 8.10 -1.23 16.54
CA TRP A 286 8.50 -1.86 17.80
C TRP A 286 9.64 -1.12 18.47
N ARG A 287 10.67 -0.73 17.70
CA ARG A 287 11.81 0.01 18.23
C ARG A 287 11.41 1.38 18.74
N LEU A 288 10.59 2.11 17.99
CA LEU A 288 10.09 3.43 18.36
C LEU A 288 9.21 3.37 19.63
N THR A 289 8.40 2.32 19.78
CA THR A 289 7.59 2.10 20.99
C THR A 289 8.46 1.73 22.20
N TYR A 290 9.50 0.94 21.98
CA TYR A 290 10.47 0.59 23.02
C TYR A 290 11.23 1.82 23.52
N ASP A 291 11.67 2.68 22.59
CA ASP A 291 12.49 3.86 22.90
C ASP A 291 11.69 5.04 23.48
N ASN A 292 10.39 5.19 23.13
CA ASN A 292 9.50 6.21 23.71
C ASN A 292 8.56 5.60 24.76
N PRO A 293 8.76 5.81 26.09
CA PRO A 293 7.92 5.27 27.15
C PRO A 293 6.45 5.74 27.11
N LEU A 294 6.15 6.85 26.43
CA LEU A 294 4.80 7.41 26.29
C LEU A 294 4.04 6.83 25.09
N ALA A 295 4.71 6.09 24.22
CA ALA A 295 4.10 5.54 23.01
C ALA A 295 3.27 4.28 23.27
N THR A 296 2.26 4.10 22.41
CA THR A 296 1.44 2.90 22.32
C THR A 296 1.60 2.29 20.93
N TYR A 297 1.76 0.97 20.85
CA TYR A 297 1.75 0.23 19.60
C TYR A 297 0.44 -0.53 19.44
N VAL A 298 -0.20 -0.41 18.28
CA VAL A 298 -1.36 -1.24 17.94
C VAL A 298 -1.14 -1.85 16.57
N THR A 299 -1.31 -3.16 16.46
CA THR A 299 -1.32 -3.88 15.18
C THR A 299 -2.68 -4.52 14.94
N VAL A 300 -3.20 -4.35 13.72
CA VAL A 300 -4.45 -4.97 13.26
C VAL A 300 -4.15 -5.78 11.99
N SER A 301 -4.41 -7.08 12.05
CA SER A 301 -4.23 -8.03 10.96
C SER A 301 -5.25 -9.15 11.08
N LEU A 302 -5.61 -9.82 9.98
CA LEU A 302 -6.49 -11.00 10.02
C LEU A 302 -5.82 -12.18 10.73
N GLU A 303 -4.52 -12.32 10.54
CA GLU A 303 -3.68 -13.34 11.13
C GLU A 303 -2.38 -12.67 11.59
N ASP A 304 -1.83 -13.08 12.73
CA ASP A 304 -0.55 -12.64 13.28
C ASP A 304 -0.47 -11.18 13.78
N ALA A 305 -1.49 -10.70 14.51
CA ALA A 305 -1.41 -9.42 15.22
C ALA A 305 -0.48 -9.51 16.45
N TYR A 306 0.82 -9.63 16.20
CA TYR A 306 1.83 -9.93 17.20
C TYR A 306 2.38 -8.68 17.91
N VAL A 307 2.51 -8.77 19.23
CA VAL A 307 3.14 -7.75 20.08
C VAL A 307 4.36 -8.35 20.80
N PRO A 308 5.57 -7.79 20.63
CA PRO A 308 6.75 -8.22 21.37
C PRO A 308 6.62 -8.06 22.88
N ARG A 309 7.25 -8.97 23.63
CA ARG A 309 7.21 -8.98 25.11
C ARG A 309 7.71 -7.67 25.72
N GLU A 310 8.71 -7.05 25.09
CA GLU A 310 9.38 -5.85 25.54
C GLU A 310 8.48 -4.60 25.54
N ILE A 311 7.38 -4.64 24.78
CA ILE A 311 6.39 -3.55 24.68
C ILE A 311 4.97 -4.02 25.02
N ALA A 312 4.81 -5.21 25.60
CA ALA A 312 3.51 -5.84 25.82
C ALA A 312 2.60 -5.08 26.80
N ASP A 313 3.15 -4.25 27.67
CA ASP A 313 2.42 -3.37 28.57
C ASP A 313 1.85 -2.13 27.88
N ARG A 314 2.31 -1.83 26.66
CA ARG A 314 1.93 -0.66 25.84
C ARG A 314 1.59 -1.06 24.40
N GLY A 315 1.31 -2.34 24.19
CA GLY A 315 1.09 -2.95 22.89
C GLY A 315 -0.25 -3.67 22.83
N LEU A 316 -0.95 -3.54 21.72
CA LEU A 316 -2.25 -4.18 21.48
C LEU A 316 -2.25 -4.87 20.11
N GLY A 317 -2.46 -6.19 20.11
CA GLY A 317 -2.70 -6.97 18.91
C GLY A 317 -4.18 -7.24 18.71
N ILE A 318 -4.72 -6.94 17.54
CA ILE A 318 -6.11 -7.22 17.15
C ILE A 318 -6.13 -8.13 15.93
N ASP A 319 -6.38 -9.42 16.16
CA ASP A 319 -6.59 -10.42 15.11
C ASP A 319 -8.02 -10.32 14.55
N ALA A 320 -8.23 -9.41 13.59
CA ALA A 320 -9.53 -9.13 13.00
C ALA A 320 -9.42 -8.49 11.62
N ASP A 321 -10.53 -8.50 10.87
CA ASP A 321 -10.65 -7.79 9.61
C ASP A 321 -10.53 -6.28 9.83
N ILE A 322 -9.61 -5.63 9.10
CA ILE A 322 -9.35 -4.19 9.27
C ILE A 322 -10.58 -3.35 8.89
N ALA A 323 -11.37 -3.76 7.90
CA ALA A 323 -12.58 -3.04 7.52
C ALA A 323 -13.62 -3.08 8.64
N GLN A 324 -13.76 -4.22 9.32
CA GLN A 324 -14.61 -4.38 10.50
C GLN A 324 -14.13 -3.50 11.66
N VAL A 325 -12.84 -3.55 12.00
CA VAL A 325 -12.26 -2.74 13.08
C VAL A 325 -12.48 -1.26 12.82
N LEU A 326 -12.12 -0.76 11.63
CA LEU A 326 -12.32 0.65 11.28
C LEU A 326 -13.80 1.04 11.29
N SER A 327 -14.70 0.17 10.79
CA SER A 327 -16.15 0.41 10.83
C SER A 327 -16.64 0.61 12.25
N GLN A 328 -16.13 -0.16 13.19
CA GLN A 328 -16.52 -0.05 14.59
C GLN A 328 -15.93 1.16 15.26
N LEU A 329 -14.74 1.66 14.87
CA LEU A 329 -14.18 2.89 15.44
C LEU A 329 -14.92 4.16 14.99
N SER A 330 -15.62 4.10 13.86
CA SER A 330 -16.38 5.24 13.30
C SER A 330 -17.84 5.31 13.73
N ALA A 331 -18.32 4.31 14.48
CA ALA A 331 -19.65 4.29 15.09
C ALA A 331 -19.65 5.04 16.43
#